data_AF-A0A662VI60-F1
#
_entry.id   AF-A0A662VI60-F1
#
_cell.length_a   1.000
_cell.length_b   1.000
_cell.length_c   1.000
_cell.angle_alpha   90.00
_cell.angle_beta   90.00
_cell.angle_gamma   90.00
#
_symmetry.space_group_name_H-M   'P 1'
#
loop_
_entity.id
_entity.type
_entity.pdbx_description
1 polymer ?
#
loop_
_entity_poly.entity_id
_entity_poly.type
_entity_poly.pdbx_seq_one_letter_code
_entity_poly.pdbx_strand_id
1 'polypeptide(L)'
;MVFEGYIEIFTEYSPLLLEGIKNTLLLTIVSFTIGFVLGLPTAVTRVYAPRPLRWLAVIYVELIRGTPMIVQLFLVYFALPQLGITLDPLTAAFLG
;
A
#
# COMPACT_ATOMS: atom_id res chain seq x y z
N MET A 1 -4.83 -13.95 -40.51
CA MET A 1 -3.67 -14.62 -39.89
C MET A 1 -3.07 -13.80 -38.74
N VAL A 2 -2.54 -12.59 -38.94
CA VAL A 2 -1.96 -11.79 -37.82
C VAL A 2 -3.02 -11.33 -36.79
N PHE A 3 -4.20 -10.92 -37.25
CA PHE A 3 -5.26 -10.39 -36.37
C PHE A 3 -5.87 -11.45 -35.45
N GLU A 4 -5.94 -12.71 -35.91
CA GLU A 4 -6.45 -13.82 -35.10
C GLU A 4 -5.48 -14.18 -33.96
N GLY A 5 -4.16 -14.08 -34.20
CA GLY A 5 -3.16 -14.26 -33.15
C GLY A 5 -3.27 -13.25 -32.01
N TYR A 6 -3.65 -11.99 -32.29
CA TYR A 6 -3.91 -11.01 -31.21
C TYR A 6 -5.15 -11.35 -30.38
N ILE A 7 -6.19 -11.88 -31.02
CA ILE A 7 -7.43 -12.28 -30.34
C ILE A 7 -7.16 -13.49 -29.43
N GLU A 8 -6.40 -14.48 -29.89
CA GLU A 8 -5.99 -15.63 -29.06
C GLU A 8 -5.16 -15.22 -27.84
N ILE A 9 -4.16 -14.35 -28.03
CA ILE A 9 -3.38 -13.81 -26.91
C ILE A 9 -4.31 -13.06 -25.95
N PHE A 10 -5.19 -12.21 -26.45
CA PHE A 10 -6.09 -11.45 -25.59
C PHE A 10 -7.02 -12.36 -24.79
N THR A 11 -7.63 -13.37 -25.41
CA THR A 11 -8.51 -14.31 -24.70
C THR A 11 -7.74 -15.14 -23.68
N GLU A 12 -6.52 -15.57 -24.01
CA GLU A 12 -5.64 -16.33 -23.11
C GLU A 12 -5.26 -15.53 -21.85
N TYR A 13 -4.87 -14.26 -21.99
CA TYR A 13 -4.43 -13.42 -20.87
C TYR A 13 -5.56 -12.62 -20.20
N SER A 14 -6.75 -12.55 -20.82
CA SER A 14 -7.90 -11.81 -20.26
C SER A 14 -8.23 -12.17 -18.80
N PRO A 15 -8.17 -13.43 -18.34
CA PRO A 15 -8.48 -13.76 -16.95
C PRO A 15 -7.43 -13.20 -15.98
N LEU A 16 -6.15 -13.28 -16.36
CA LEU A 16 -5.04 -12.74 -15.57
C LEU A 16 -5.11 -11.21 -15.49
N LEU A 17 -5.46 -10.54 -16.58
CA LEU A 17 -5.65 -9.09 -16.61
C LEU A 17 -6.82 -8.66 -15.73
N LEU A 18 -7.94 -9.40 -15.76
CA LEU A 18 -9.08 -9.16 -14.88
C LEU A 18 -8.71 -9.34 -13.40
N GLU A 19 -7.93 -10.36 -13.09
CA GLU A 19 -7.42 -10.57 -11.74
C GLU A 19 -6.49 -9.43 -11.29
N GLY A 20 -5.59 -8.99 -12.16
CA GLY A 20 -4.71 -7.84 -11.89
C GLY A 20 -5.49 -6.54 -11.63
N ILE A 21 -6.54 -6.29 -12.41
CA ILE A 21 -7.45 -5.14 -12.21
C ILE A 21 -8.15 -5.26 -10.86
N LYS A 22 -8.71 -6.43 -10.54
CA LYS A 22 -9.37 -6.68 -9.25
C LYS A 22 -8.43 -6.43 -8.08
N ASN A 23 -7.21 -6.95 -8.15
CA ASN A 23 -6.22 -6.79 -7.08
C ASN A 23 -5.78 -5.33 -6.94
N THR A 24 -5.61 -4.60 -8.05
CA THR A 24 -5.26 -3.17 -8.03
C THR A 24 -6.37 -2.33 -7.39
N LEU A 25 -7.63 -2.61 -7.75
CA LEU A 25 -8.78 -1.93 -7.14
C LEU A 25 -8.88 -2.22 -5.64
N LEU A 26 -8.71 -3.49 -5.26
CA LEU A 26 -8.72 -3.90 -3.86
C LEU A 26 -7.61 -3.21 -3.05
N LEU A 27 -6.38 -3.26 -3.55
CA LEU A 27 -5.22 -2.55 -2.99
C LEU A 27 -5.49 -1.06 -2.84
N THR A 28 -5.94 -0.41 -3.91
CA THR A 28 -6.19 1.03 -3.89
C THR A 28 -7.24 1.40 -2.85
N ILE A 29 -8.39 0.72 -2.84
CA ILE A 29 -9.49 1.05 -1.92
C ILE A 29 -9.07 0.81 -0.47
N VAL A 30 -8.45 -0.33 -0.18
CA VAL A 30 -8.09 -0.70 1.20
C VAL A 30 -6.95 0.18 1.72
N SER A 31 -5.84 0.29 0.97
CA SER A 31 -4.69 1.11 1.37
C SER A 31 -5.06 2.59 1.47
N PHE A 32 -5.88 3.12 0.54
CA PHE A 32 -6.38 4.49 0.64
C PHE A 32 -7.24 4.69 1.88
N THR A 33 -8.14 3.76 2.19
CA THR A 33 -9.00 3.85 3.37
C THR A 33 -8.18 3.86 4.65
N ILE A 34 -7.22 2.95 4.79
CA ILE A 34 -6.30 2.90 5.94
C ILE A 34 -5.51 4.21 6.03
N GLY A 35 -4.91 4.63 4.92
CA GLY A 35 -4.13 5.87 4.84
C GLY A 35 -4.95 7.11 5.17
N PHE A 36 -6.23 7.15 4.79
CA PHE A 36 -7.14 8.25 5.12
C PHE A 36 -7.50 8.24 6.61
N VAL A 37 -7.84 7.07 7.17
CA VAL A 37 -8.19 6.91 8.59
C VAL A 37 -7.01 7.25 9.50
N LEU A 38 -5.77 6.97 9.09
CA LEU A 38 -4.56 7.35 9.84
C LEU A 38 -4.14 8.80 9.54
N GLY A 39 -4.24 9.23 8.29
CA GLY A 39 -3.78 10.52 7.81
C GLY A 39 -4.61 11.68 8.32
N LEU A 40 -5.94 11.55 8.38
CA LEU A 40 -6.83 12.61 8.81
C LEU A 40 -6.61 12.98 10.30
N PRO A 41 -6.61 12.05 11.27
CA PRO A 41 -6.28 12.36 12.66
C PRO A 41 -4.87 12.90 12.83
N THR A 42 -3.90 12.36 12.09
CA THR A 42 -2.51 12.85 12.09
C THR A 42 -2.46 14.32 11.65
N ALA A 43 -3.17 14.67 10.58
CA ALA A 43 -3.25 16.03 10.07
C ALA A 43 -3.89 16.99 11.09
N VAL A 44 -5.03 16.60 11.68
CA VAL A 44 -5.71 17.38 12.72
C VAL A 44 -4.79 17.59 13.93
N THR A 45 -4.13 16.53 14.39
CA THR A 45 -3.19 16.57 15.52
C THR A 45 -2.04 17.53 15.24
N ARG A 46 -1.48 17.50 14.03
CA ARG A 46 -0.38 18.38 13.63
C ARG A 46 -0.75 19.87 13.67
N VAL A 47 -2.01 20.21 13.37
CA VAL A 47 -2.49 21.60 13.32
C VAL A 47 -2.92 22.10 14.70
N TYR A 48 -3.68 21.31 15.46
CA TYR A 48 -4.41 21.80 16.64
C TYR A 48 -3.86 21.29 17.98
N ALA A 49 -3.01 20.25 18.01
CA ALA A 49 -2.57 19.65 19.26
C ALA A 49 -1.45 20.44 19.96
N PRO A 50 -1.31 20.31 21.30
CA PRO A 50 -0.18 20.88 22.04
C PRO A 50 1.15 20.29 21.56
N ARG A 51 2.24 21.03 21.82
CA ARG A 51 3.61 20.73 21.34
C ARG A 51 4.00 19.24 21.35
N PRO A 52 3.84 18.46 22.44
CA PRO A 52 4.27 17.06 22.45
C PRO A 52 3.52 16.18 21.45
N LEU A 53 2.19 16.28 21.37
CA LEU A 53 1.39 15.51 20.41
C LEU A 53 1.67 15.93 18.96
N ARG A 54 1.89 17.24 18.74
CA ARG A 54 2.28 17.76 17.44
C ARG A 54 3.61 17.17 16.98
N TRP A 55 4.59 17.05 17.87
CA TRP A 55 5.88 16.43 17.54
C TRP A 55 5.76 14.97 17.13
N LEU A 56 4.94 14.18 17.83
CA LEU A 56 4.67 12.79 17.42
C LEU A 56 4.08 12.71 16.02
N ALA A 57 3.10 13.56 15.69
CA ALA A 57 2.51 13.61 14.36
C ALA A 57 3.53 14.05 13.28
N VAL A 58 4.42 15.00 13.60
CA VAL A 58 5.49 15.43 12.69
C VAL A 58 6.47 14.29 12.41
N ILE A 59 6.96 13.61 13.45
CA ILE A 59 7.90 12.49 13.32
C ILE A 59 7.28 11.38 12.47
N TYR A 60 6.04 11.00 12.74
CA TYR A 60 5.34 10.00 11.92
C TYR A 60 5.27 10.40 10.45
N VAL A 61 4.85 11.64 10.14
CA VAL A 61 4.76 12.12 8.75
C VAL A 61 6.12 12.17 8.07
N GLU A 62 7.16 12.64 8.77
CA GLU A 62 8.52 12.74 8.23
C GLU A 62 9.14 11.36 7.98
N LEU A 63 8.90 10.38 8.85
CA LEU A 63 9.36 9.01 8.63
C LEU A 63 8.67 8.40 7.39
N ILE A 64 7.34 8.37 7.36
CA ILE A 64 6.59 7.73 6.27
C ILE A 64 6.85 8.40 4.92
N ARG A 65 6.97 9.75 4.89
CA ARG A 65 7.26 10.48 3.64
C ARG A 65 8.75 10.53 3.30
N GLY A 66 9.61 10.33 4.29
CA GLY A 66 11.06 10.32 4.13
C GLY A 66 11.62 8.95 3.73
N THR A 67 10.87 7.86 3.96
CA THR A 67 11.25 6.51 3.54
C THR A 67 10.65 6.13 2.19
N PRO A 68 11.44 5.65 1.20
CA PRO A 68 10.90 5.18 -0.07
C PRO A 68 9.84 4.09 0.12
N MET A 69 8.74 4.15 -0.62
CA MET A 69 7.61 3.21 -0.46
C MET A 69 8.03 1.75 -0.61
N ILE A 70 8.93 1.49 -1.56
CA ILE A 70 9.46 0.14 -1.77
C ILE A 70 10.22 -0.37 -0.54
N VAL A 71 10.93 0.50 0.18
CA VAL A 71 11.63 0.13 1.43
C VAL A 71 10.64 -0.23 2.52
N GLN A 72 9.52 0.49 2.63
CA GLN A 72 8.45 0.19 3.59
C GLN A 72 7.88 -1.21 3.32
N LEU A 73 7.55 -1.52 2.06
CA LEU A 73 7.11 -2.85 1.65
C LEU A 73 8.16 -3.93 1.93
N PHE A 74 9.44 -3.65 1.67
CA PHE A 74 10.52 -4.59 1.97
C PHE A 74 10.62 -4.89 3.47
N LEU A 75 10.50 -3.87 4.33
CA LEU A 75 10.52 -4.04 5.78
C LEU A 75 9.32 -4.86 6.26
N VAL A 76 8.12 -4.54 5.78
CA VAL A 76 6.89 -5.24 6.17
C VAL A 76 6.91 -6.70 5.71
N TYR A 77 7.33 -6.97 4.48
CA TYR A 77 7.25 -8.32 3.92
C TYR A 77 8.46 -9.21 4.26
N PHE A 78 9.67 -8.67 4.32
CA PHE A 78 10.90 -9.45 4.51
C PHE A 78 11.59 -9.27 5.87
N ALA A 79 11.40 -8.13 6.55
CA ALA A 79 12.00 -7.92 7.88
C ALA A 79 11.11 -8.45 9.02
N LEU A 80 9.78 -8.23 8.96
CA LEU A 80 8.85 -8.76 9.97
C LEU A 80 8.91 -10.29 10.19
N PRO A 81 9.12 -11.14 9.15
CA PRO A 81 9.30 -12.57 9.35
C PRO A 81 10.46 -12.93 10.28
N GLN A 82 11.52 -12.11 10.34
CA GLN A 82 12.66 -12.33 11.23
C GLN A 82 12.29 -12.08 12.71
N LEU A 83 11.20 -11.35 12.95
CA LEU A 83 10.60 -11.12 14.26
C LEU A 83 9.48 -12.13 14.57
N GLY A 84 9.27 -13.12 13.71
CA GLY A 84 8.23 -14.15 13.86
C GLY A 84 6.84 -13.76 13.32
N ILE A 85 6.72 -12.64 12.60
CA ILE A 85 5.46 -12.17 12.02
C ILE A 85 5.51 -12.36 10.50
N THR A 86 4.73 -13.30 9.98
CA THR A 86 4.59 -13.52 8.53
C THR A 86 3.29 -12.94 8.01
N LEU A 87 3.38 -12.15 6.94
CA LEU A 87 2.23 -11.54 6.28
C LEU A 87 2.13 -12.08 4.86
N ASP A 88 0.90 -12.25 4.38
CA ASP A 88 0.69 -12.52 2.95
C ASP A 88 1.07 -11.27 2.11
N PRO A 89 1.45 -11.43 0.84
CA PRO A 89 1.85 -10.32 -0.03
C PRO A 89 0.80 -9.20 -0.13
N LEU A 90 -0.49 -9.56 -0.16
CA LEU A 90 -1.59 -8.61 -0.27
C LEU A 90 -1.74 -7.81 1.04
N THR A 91 -1.70 -8.47 2.20
CA THR A 91 -1.71 -7.79 3.51
C THR A 91 -0.48 -6.89 3.69
N ALA A 92 0.69 -7.34 3.27
CA ALA A 92 1.90 -6.51 3.30
C ALA A 92 1.74 -5.26 2.42
N ALA A 93 1.14 -5.41 1.24
CA ALA A 93 0.85 -4.30 0.33
C ALA A 93 -0.27 -3.36 0.81
N PHE A 94 -1.15 -3.80 1.72
CA PHE A 94 -2.10 -2.92 2.37
C PHE A 94 -1.45 -2.00 3.43
N LEU A 95 -0.36 -2.47 4.05
CA LEU A 95 0.28 -1.80 5.20
C LEU A 95 1.51 -0.97 4.83
N GLY A 96 2.28 -1.41 3.83
CA GLY A 96 3.47 -0.72 3.34
C GLY A 96 3.16 0.35 2.31
#